data_AF-A0A4Y7SSK4-F1
#
_entry.id   AF-A0A4Y7SSK4-F1
#
_cell.length_a   1.000
_cell.length_b   1.000
_cell.length_c   1.000
_cell.angle_alpha   90.00
_cell.angle_beta   90.00
_cell.angle_gamma   90.00
#
_symmetry.space_group_name_H-M   'P 1'
#
loop_
_entity.id
_entity.type
_entity.pdbx_description
1 polymer ?
#
loop_
_entity_poly.entity_id
_entity_poly.type
_entity_poly.pdbx_seq_one_letter_code
_entity_poly.pdbx_strand_id
1 'polypeptide(L)'
;MAYETGPRMHRTGNAHGRRPANGPPNTESTPLRRGANSPPNYASTDQPYGRFWGWTGGSTRGRPHHGSTSDDLPPYSEHTNNPEVRNERPSSPPRNLASESMHSPAKDGGERESTKFGILAFAFILGGLIAWIAQDMWAMSTLSPSATERRKIVWDREYAKHQNQVIVMQDITSKWATETQQHNVERQDMSAEREALRKERAEWKAEAQERERLEIEAKKLELEKRRRELEREEEEEARKKAGMRWQDPRPDEHCLRYGTRRYTSRLDNMPEGYSKFKACHETQAWINGKLLPPFQCDDQGVWGGVVGTWIIDYEEGKCNTFWQDFKDKGCTTQGSGMRRIESHLENLSAGDDGTKMCTSTPAEFHGLRFDGAHACIHTVLAGVWGVWFIEDGSCK
;
A
#
# COMPACT_ATOMS: atom_id res chain seq x y z
N MET A 1 -45.45 19.05 -49.44
CA MET A 1 -44.60 19.00 -48.23
C MET A 1 -43.54 20.06 -48.41
N ALA A 2 -43.70 21.16 -47.69
CA ALA A 2 -42.87 22.36 -47.79
C ALA A 2 -41.65 22.22 -46.87
N TYR A 3 -40.47 22.60 -47.36
CA TYR A 3 -39.26 22.68 -46.58
C TYR A 3 -38.99 24.16 -46.26
N GLU A 4 -39.12 24.53 -44.99
CA GLU A 4 -38.75 25.84 -44.48
C GLU A 4 -37.23 25.94 -44.29
N THR A 5 -36.65 26.94 -44.92
CA THR A 5 -35.25 27.36 -44.78
C THR A 5 -35.11 28.33 -43.60
N GLY A 6 -34.32 27.96 -42.58
CA GLY A 6 -33.95 28.84 -41.47
C GLY A 6 -32.71 29.71 -41.77
N PRO A 7 -32.64 30.96 -41.27
CA PRO A 7 -31.61 31.93 -41.69
C PRO A 7 -30.28 31.85 -40.91
N ARG A 8 -29.23 32.19 -41.65
CA ARG A 8 -27.81 32.25 -41.31
C ARG A 8 -27.49 33.59 -40.62
N MET A 9 -27.12 33.56 -39.35
CA MET A 9 -26.67 34.76 -38.62
C MET A 9 -25.20 35.07 -38.93
N HIS A 10 -24.97 36.19 -39.63
CA HIS A 10 -23.68 36.85 -39.76
C HIS A 10 -23.34 37.59 -38.47
N ARG A 11 -22.14 37.37 -37.91
CA ARG A 11 -21.57 38.21 -36.85
C ARG A 11 -20.33 38.92 -37.38
N THR A 12 -20.50 40.16 -37.80
CA THR A 12 -19.43 41.13 -38.05
C THR A 12 -19.18 41.91 -36.77
N GLY A 13 -17.94 41.88 -36.27
CA GLY A 13 -17.49 42.71 -35.16
C GLY A 13 -16.04 43.10 -35.40
N ASN A 14 -15.86 44.32 -35.91
CA ASN A 14 -14.57 44.89 -36.27
C ASN A 14 -14.20 45.98 -35.25
N ALA A 15 -12.89 46.06 -34.99
CA ALA A 15 -12.13 47.29 -34.76
C ALA A 15 -11.90 47.87 -33.32
N HIS A 16 -10.60 48.08 -33.09
CA HIS A 16 -9.92 49.19 -32.40
C HIS A 16 -9.63 49.12 -30.90
N GLY A 17 -8.36 48.83 -30.61
CA GLY A 17 -7.63 49.30 -29.42
C GLY A 17 -6.15 49.52 -29.77
N ARG A 18 -5.69 50.77 -29.73
CA ARG A 18 -4.33 51.22 -30.06
C ARG A 18 -3.35 50.96 -28.88
N ARG A 19 -2.09 50.69 -29.25
CA ARG A 19 -0.78 50.80 -28.54
C ARG A 19 -0.61 52.11 -27.74
N PRO A 20 0.36 52.29 -26.79
CA PRO A 20 1.82 51.99 -26.92
C PRO A 20 2.49 51.55 -25.58
N ALA A 21 3.80 51.36 -25.35
CA ALA A 21 5.08 51.35 -26.05
C ALA A 21 6.13 50.71 -25.10
N ASN A 22 7.18 50.13 -25.68
CA ASN A 22 8.59 50.12 -25.25
C ASN A 22 8.99 49.77 -23.80
N GLY A 23 9.64 48.62 -23.64
CA GLY A 23 10.62 48.34 -22.59
C GLY A 23 11.82 47.57 -23.18
N PRO A 24 13.08 48.03 -23.03
CA PRO A 24 14.27 47.33 -23.51
C PRO A 24 14.81 46.28 -22.51
N PRO A 25 15.70 45.37 -22.97
CA PRO A 25 16.08 44.16 -22.25
C PRO A 25 17.24 44.37 -21.26
N ASN A 26 17.16 43.76 -20.09
CA ASN A 26 18.27 43.65 -19.15
C ASN A 26 19.24 42.56 -19.62
N THR A 27 20.36 42.98 -20.18
CA THR A 27 21.59 42.22 -20.33
C THR A 27 22.40 42.30 -19.05
N GLU A 28 22.47 41.22 -18.28
CA GLU A 28 23.39 41.11 -17.15
C GLU A 28 24.65 40.35 -17.61
N SER A 29 25.71 41.12 -17.78
CA SER A 29 27.04 40.70 -18.21
C SER A 29 27.79 39.99 -17.09
N THR A 30 28.09 38.71 -17.29
CA THR A 30 29.06 37.95 -16.48
C THR A 30 30.49 38.25 -16.98
N PRO A 31 31.47 38.55 -16.10
CA PRO A 31 32.84 38.78 -16.54
C PRO A 31 33.60 37.48 -16.81
N LEU A 32 34.16 37.42 -18.02
CA LEU A 32 35.18 36.49 -18.49
C LEU A 32 36.45 36.58 -17.62
N ARG A 33 36.87 35.44 -17.05
CA ARG A 33 38.24 35.24 -16.55
C ARG A 33 39.02 34.44 -17.61
N ARG A 34 39.91 35.12 -18.32
CA ARG A 34 40.97 34.49 -19.13
C ARG A 34 42.04 33.94 -18.20
N GLY A 35 42.51 32.74 -18.52
CA GLY A 35 43.69 32.13 -17.90
C GLY A 35 43.99 30.82 -18.62
N ALA A 36 44.63 30.94 -19.77
CA ALA A 36 45.16 29.84 -20.56
C ALA A 36 46.22 29.06 -19.77
N ASN A 37 46.24 27.73 -19.94
CA ASN A 37 47.42 26.94 -20.30
C ASN A 37 47.04 25.45 -20.39
N SER A 38 47.11 24.90 -21.59
CA SER A 38 47.24 23.46 -21.88
C SER A 38 48.73 23.16 -22.16
N PRO A 39 49.11 21.91 -22.52
CA PRO A 39 49.19 20.65 -21.75
C PRO A 39 50.67 20.15 -21.73
N PRO A 40 51.03 18.89 -21.40
CA PRO A 40 50.84 17.76 -22.33
C PRO A 40 50.57 16.37 -21.71
N ASN A 41 50.19 15.45 -22.61
CA ASN A 41 50.16 13.99 -22.50
C ASN A 41 51.47 13.37 -21.96
N TYR A 42 51.40 12.19 -21.31
CA TYR A 42 52.01 10.92 -21.77
C TYR A 42 51.79 9.76 -20.77
N ALA A 43 51.61 8.54 -21.34
CA ALA A 43 51.92 7.19 -20.82
C ALA A 43 51.18 6.70 -19.54
N SER A 44 50.41 5.60 -19.51
CA SER A 44 50.68 4.20 -19.89
C SER A 44 51.96 3.61 -19.30
N THR A 45 51.86 2.94 -18.16
CA THR A 45 52.56 1.66 -17.87
C THR A 45 51.96 0.98 -16.64
N ASP A 46 51.48 -0.23 -16.89
CA ASP A 46 51.68 -1.47 -16.13
C ASP A 46 52.37 -1.47 -14.74
N GLN A 47 51.70 -2.22 -13.86
CA GLN A 47 52.23 -3.30 -13.01
C GLN A 47 52.66 -3.06 -11.54
N PRO A 48 52.57 -4.15 -10.73
CA PRO A 48 52.21 -4.16 -9.31
C PRO A 48 53.44 -4.31 -8.41
N TYR A 49 53.29 -4.31 -7.08
CA TYR A 49 54.03 -5.17 -6.13
C TYR A 49 53.65 -4.83 -4.69
N GLY A 50 53.41 -5.87 -3.89
CA GLY A 50 53.60 -5.84 -2.44
C GLY A 50 52.56 -6.66 -1.70
N ARG A 51 52.89 -7.59 -0.79
CA ARG A 51 54.18 -8.08 -0.28
C ARG A 51 53.97 -9.52 0.16
N PHE A 52 55.00 -10.31 -0.09
CA PHE A 52 55.16 -11.70 0.21
C PHE A 52 55.82 -11.83 1.59
N TRP A 53 55.23 -12.61 2.49
CA TRP A 53 55.94 -13.32 3.55
C TRP A 53 55.39 -14.74 3.55
N GLY A 54 56.22 -15.69 3.11
CA GLY A 54 55.95 -17.11 3.26
C GLY A 54 56.52 -17.60 4.60
N TRP A 55 55.97 -18.71 5.12
CA TRP A 55 56.74 -19.95 5.31
C TRP A 55 55.87 -21.08 5.87
N THR A 56 56.08 -22.28 5.27
CA THR A 56 55.92 -23.67 5.78
C THR A 56 54.54 -24.09 6.31
N GLY A 57 53.92 -25.21 5.92
CA GLY A 57 54.37 -26.43 5.26
C GLY A 57 53.47 -27.58 5.75
N GLY A 58 53.33 -28.66 4.97
CA GLY A 58 52.82 -29.95 5.49
C GLY A 58 51.47 -30.41 4.96
N SER A 59 51.52 -31.18 3.87
CA SER A 59 50.51 -32.14 3.46
C SER A 59 50.49 -33.35 4.41
N THR A 60 49.32 -33.86 4.80
CA THR A 60 49.04 -35.30 4.88
C THR A 60 47.54 -35.59 5.00
N ARG A 61 47.12 -36.63 4.28
CA ARG A 61 45.78 -37.22 4.27
C ARG A 61 45.45 -37.89 5.60
N GLY A 62 44.17 -37.91 5.98
CA GLY A 62 43.64 -38.84 6.98
C GLY A 62 42.20 -38.54 7.42
N ARG A 63 41.22 -39.18 6.78
CA ARG A 63 39.99 -39.68 7.47
C ARG A 63 40.40 -40.95 8.26
N PRO A 64 39.70 -41.43 9.32
CA PRO A 64 38.24 -41.36 9.49
C PRO A 64 37.64 -41.31 10.94
N HIS A 65 36.31 -41.21 10.96
CA HIS A 65 35.33 -41.75 11.95
C HIS A 65 35.00 -41.07 13.31
N HIS A 66 33.67 -40.93 13.48
CA HIS A 66 32.80 -40.92 14.69
C HIS A 66 32.34 -39.60 15.37
N GLY A 67 31.01 -39.54 15.59
CA GLY A 67 30.21 -38.52 16.27
C GLY A 67 29.10 -38.01 15.33
N SER A 68 27.87 -38.54 15.25
CA SER A 68 26.84 -38.80 16.28
C SER A 68 26.41 -37.54 17.06
N THR A 69 25.62 -36.71 16.39
CA THR A 69 24.67 -35.73 16.94
C THR A 69 23.52 -35.74 15.92
N SER A 70 22.39 -36.38 16.20
CA SER A 70 21.26 -35.89 17.00
C SER A 70 20.86 -34.47 16.65
N ASP A 71 19.57 -34.34 16.33
CA ASP A 71 18.76 -33.12 16.29
C ASP A 71 18.79 -32.36 14.96
N ASP A 72 17.72 -32.55 14.18
CA ASP A 72 16.90 -31.46 13.62
C ASP A 72 15.77 -32.03 12.73
N LEU A 73 14.66 -32.40 13.38
CA LEU A 73 13.34 -32.44 12.75
C LEU A 73 12.64 -31.10 13.06
N PRO A 74 12.15 -30.34 12.08
CA PRO A 74 11.17 -29.29 12.35
C PRO A 74 9.76 -29.91 12.44
N PRO A 75 8.99 -29.66 13.50
CA PRO A 75 7.57 -29.93 13.46
C PRO A 75 6.83 -28.79 12.76
N TYR A 76 5.97 -29.20 11.84
CA TYR A 76 4.70 -28.58 11.45
C TYR A 76 4.19 -27.50 12.42
N SER A 77 3.97 -26.28 11.91
CA SER A 77 3.10 -25.29 12.54
C SER A 77 1.83 -25.11 11.73
N GLU A 78 0.76 -25.78 12.17
CA GLU A 78 -0.60 -25.31 12.02
C GLU A 78 -0.77 -24.02 12.84
N HIS A 79 -1.18 -22.93 12.20
CA HIS A 79 -2.07 -21.92 12.79
C HIS A 79 -2.65 -21.03 11.69
N THR A 80 -3.77 -21.48 11.13
CA THR A 80 -4.73 -20.66 10.40
C THR A 80 -5.55 -19.85 11.41
N ASN A 81 -5.10 -18.65 11.75
CA ASN A 81 -5.97 -17.67 12.43
C ASN A 81 -6.61 -16.77 11.38
N ASN A 82 -7.83 -17.15 11.04
CA ASN A 82 -8.82 -16.37 10.31
C ASN A 82 -9.53 -15.46 11.34
N PRO A 83 -9.45 -14.11 11.27
CA PRO A 83 -10.38 -13.29 12.02
C PRO A 83 -11.68 -13.14 11.22
N GLU A 84 -12.66 -13.88 11.71
CA GLU A 84 -14.06 -13.81 11.32
C GLU A 84 -14.58 -12.37 11.41
N VAL A 85 -14.99 -11.87 10.24
CA VAL A 85 -15.68 -10.61 10.03
C VAL A 85 -17.02 -10.68 10.77
N ARG A 86 -17.11 -10.06 11.95
CA ARG A 86 -18.40 -9.80 12.60
C ARG A 86 -18.85 -8.38 12.27
N ASN A 87 -19.85 -8.32 11.41
CA ASN A 87 -20.68 -7.16 11.13
C ASN A 87 -21.23 -6.55 12.43
N GLU A 88 -20.85 -5.31 12.74
CA GLU A 88 -21.64 -4.44 13.60
C GLU A 88 -22.09 -3.20 12.82
N ARG A 89 -23.41 -3.07 12.72
CA ARG A 89 -24.11 -1.89 12.21
C ARG A 89 -23.86 -0.68 13.12
N PRO A 90 -23.73 0.53 12.58
CA PRO A 90 -23.85 1.75 13.37
C PRO A 90 -25.34 2.12 13.52
N SER A 91 -25.91 1.82 14.69
CA SER A 91 -27.17 2.42 15.13
C SER A 91 -26.89 3.75 15.84
N SER A 92 -27.28 4.84 15.16
CA SER A 92 -27.92 6.08 15.62
C SER A 92 -27.61 6.71 17.02
N PRO A 93 -27.66 8.05 17.13
CA PRO A 93 -27.15 8.81 18.27
C PRO A 93 -28.18 8.98 19.39
N PRO A 94 -27.77 9.26 20.64
CA PRO A 94 -28.71 9.75 21.64
C PRO A 94 -28.88 11.27 21.56
N ARG A 95 -30.15 11.67 21.48
CA ARG A 95 -30.67 13.00 21.77
C ARG A 95 -30.65 13.27 23.29
N ASN A 96 -30.27 14.50 23.63
CA ASN A 96 -30.83 15.40 24.66
C ASN A 96 -31.51 14.81 25.91
N LEU A 97 -30.89 15.06 27.07
CA LEU A 97 -31.51 15.29 28.39
C LEU A 97 -30.64 16.39 29.05
N ALA A 98 -31.04 17.66 29.01
CA ALA A 98 -31.99 18.32 29.91
C ALA A 98 -31.50 18.41 31.37
N SER A 99 -31.05 19.62 31.72
CA SER A 99 -31.30 20.32 32.99
C SER A 99 -31.21 19.56 34.33
N GLU A 100 -30.12 19.78 35.07
CA GLU A 100 -30.11 19.83 36.54
C GLU A 100 -29.26 21.06 36.93
N SER A 101 -29.84 22.24 37.17
CA SER A 101 -30.59 22.64 38.37
C SER A 101 -29.74 22.56 39.64
N MET A 102 -29.02 23.66 39.91
CA MET A 102 -28.54 24.01 41.24
C MET A 102 -29.70 23.94 42.24
N HIS A 103 -29.62 23.03 43.20
CA HIS A 103 -30.46 23.04 44.38
C HIS A 103 -29.64 23.51 45.58
N SER A 104 -30.11 24.62 46.14
CA SER A 104 -29.71 25.21 47.41
C SER A 104 -29.88 24.21 48.56
N PRO A 105 -28.99 24.25 49.58
CA PRO A 105 -29.30 23.59 50.84
C PRO A 105 -30.42 24.37 51.56
N ALA A 106 -31.51 23.64 51.81
CA ALA A 106 -32.63 24.06 52.61
C ALA A 106 -32.20 24.40 54.04
N LYS A 107 -32.75 25.52 54.54
CA LYS A 107 -32.87 25.82 55.96
C LYS A 107 -33.74 24.74 56.60
N ASP A 108 -33.23 24.10 57.65
CA ASP A 108 -34.07 23.36 58.58
C ASP A 108 -34.08 24.09 59.92
N GLY A 109 -35.30 24.38 60.38
CA GLY A 109 -35.59 25.12 61.59
C GLY A 109 -35.72 24.18 62.77
N GLY A 110 -34.86 24.36 63.78
CA GLY A 110 -35.03 23.77 65.10
C GLY A 110 -35.62 24.79 66.07
N GLU A 111 -36.94 24.78 66.20
CA GLU A 111 -37.68 25.31 67.36
C GLU A 111 -37.23 24.58 68.65
N ARG A 112 -36.84 25.32 69.70
CA ARG A 112 -37.67 25.66 70.88
C ARG A 112 -37.76 24.53 71.92
N GLU A 113 -37.04 24.72 73.03
CA GLU A 113 -37.52 24.63 74.43
C GLU A 113 -36.35 24.34 75.38
N SER A 114 -36.08 25.24 76.35
CA SER A 114 -35.96 24.84 77.77
C SER A 114 -35.66 26.05 78.66
N THR A 115 -36.75 26.58 79.21
CA THR A 115 -36.95 26.79 80.65
C THR A 115 -35.82 27.36 81.53
N LYS A 116 -35.99 28.64 81.86
CA LYS A 116 -36.15 29.15 83.26
C LYS A 116 -35.04 28.89 84.31
N PHE A 117 -33.79 28.61 83.93
CA PHE A 117 -32.66 28.58 84.88
C PHE A 117 -31.74 29.82 84.83
N GLY A 118 -31.90 30.72 83.86
CA GLY A 118 -30.94 31.81 83.60
C GLY A 118 -31.06 33.07 84.47
N ILE A 119 -32.19 33.33 85.12
CA ILE A 119 -32.41 34.63 85.80
C ILE A 119 -31.73 34.69 87.19
N LEU A 120 -31.61 33.56 87.90
CA LEU A 120 -30.87 33.51 89.17
C LEU A 120 -29.35 33.46 88.95
N ALA A 121 -28.87 32.78 87.90
CA ALA A 121 -27.44 32.75 87.56
C ALA A 121 -26.93 34.13 87.08
N PHE A 122 -27.72 34.90 86.33
CA PHE A 122 -27.37 36.26 85.96
C PHE A 122 -27.27 37.20 87.16
N ALA A 123 -28.11 37.06 88.18
CA ALA A 123 -28.03 37.91 89.38
C ALA A 123 -26.76 37.64 90.21
N PHE A 124 -26.30 36.39 90.32
CA PHE A 124 -25.03 36.08 90.98
C PHE A 124 -23.81 36.49 90.16
N ILE A 125 -23.85 36.37 88.83
CA ILE A 125 -22.77 36.85 87.95
C ILE A 125 -22.71 38.38 87.98
N LEU A 126 -23.85 39.08 87.93
CA LEU A 126 -23.88 40.54 88.02
C LEU A 126 -23.46 41.03 89.42
N GLY A 127 -23.93 40.37 90.49
CA GLY A 127 -23.54 40.68 91.86
C GLY A 127 -22.05 40.43 92.15
N GLY A 128 -21.51 39.33 91.61
CA GLY A 128 -20.08 39.02 91.65
C GLY A 128 -19.23 40.01 90.85
N LEU A 129 -19.68 40.43 89.66
CA LEU A 129 -19.03 41.48 88.86
C LEU A 129 -19.06 42.82 89.58
N ILE A 130 -20.18 43.20 90.20
CA ILE A 130 -20.29 44.47 90.93
C ILE A 130 -19.41 44.44 92.19
N ALA A 131 -19.36 43.32 92.92
CA ALA A 131 -18.48 43.18 94.09
C ALA A 131 -16.99 43.17 93.71
N TRP A 132 -16.64 42.53 92.59
CA TRP A 132 -15.29 42.53 92.04
C TRP A 132 -14.87 43.94 91.56
N ILE A 133 -15.74 44.65 90.83
CA ILE A 133 -15.52 46.05 90.43
C ILE A 133 -15.40 46.97 91.65
N ALA A 134 -16.18 46.74 92.72
CA ALA A 134 -16.08 47.51 93.96
C ALA A 134 -14.77 47.24 94.72
N GLN A 135 -14.28 45.99 94.75
CA GLN A 135 -12.95 45.67 95.30
C GLN A 135 -11.82 46.28 94.47
N ASP A 136 -11.92 46.28 93.15
CA ASP A 136 -10.88 46.82 92.26
C ASP A 136 -10.87 48.36 92.25
N MET A 137 -12.04 49.01 92.36
CA MET A 137 -12.15 50.47 92.52
C MET A 137 -11.50 50.96 93.83
N TRP A 138 -11.58 50.19 94.92
CA TRP A 138 -10.92 50.54 96.18
C TRP A 138 -9.39 50.33 96.12
N ALA A 139 -8.91 49.37 95.33
CA ALA A 139 -7.47 49.17 95.11
C ALA A 139 -6.83 50.25 94.21
N MET A 140 -7.60 50.92 93.35
CA MET A 140 -7.09 51.99 92.49
C MET A 140 -6.99 53.38 93.16
N SER A 141 -7.54 53.55 94.38
CA SER A 141 -7.56 54.85 95.10
C SER A 141 -6.35 55.16 96.00
N THR A 142 -5.38 54.25 96.17
CA THR A 142 -4.17 54.48 96.99
C THR A 142 -2.89 54.65 96.17
N LEU A 143 -3.02 55.18 94.96
CA LEU A 143 -1.89 55.48 94.10
C LEU A 143 -1.55 56.96 94.25
N SER A 144 -0.32 57.23 94.70
CA SER A 144 0.18 58.60 94.87
C SER A 144 0.02 59.40 93.56
N PRO A 145 -0.27 60.71 93.62
CA PRO A 145 -0.45 61.55 92.42
C PRO A 145 0.73 61.45 91.42
N SER A 146 1.93 61.16 91.92
CA SER A 146 3.14 60.95 91.11
C SER A 146 3.20 59.60 90.39
N ALA A 147 2.46 58.59 90.83
CA ALA A 147 2.34 57.29 90.16
C ALA A 147 1.29 57.29 89.04
N THR A 148 0.25 58.12 89.17
CA THR A 148 -0.75 58.38 88.11
C THR A 148 -0.16 59.21 86.96
N GLU A 149 0.66 60.23 87.26
CA GLU A 149 1.33 61.05 86.23
C GLU A 149 2.30 60.21 85.37
N ARG A 150 3.09 59.33 86.00
CA ARG A 150 3.99 58.42 85.26
C ARG A 150 3.23 57.43 84.38
N ARG A 151 2.10 56.92 84.86
CA ARG A 151 1.23 56.03 84.06
C ARG A 151 0.63 56.76 82.88
N LYS A 152 0.22 58.02 83.05
CA LYS A 152 -0.30 58.85 81.97
C LYS A 152 0.77 59.12 80.90
N ILE A 153 2.01 59.44 81.29
CA ILE A 153 3.13 59.64 80.35
C ILE A 153 3.47 58.34 79.59
N VAL A 154 3.47 57.19 80.27
CA VAL A 154 3.69 55.88 79.63
C VAL A 154 2.55 55.56 78.67
N TRP A 155 1.31 55.76 79.11
CA TRP A 155 0.10 55.56 78.31
C TRP A 155 0.09 56.44 77.07
N ASP A 156 0.37 57.75 77.20
CA ASP A 156 0.41 58.67 76.06
C ASP A 156 1.50 58.29 75.05
N ARG A 157 2.66 57.81 75.53
CA ARG A 157 3.73 57.30 74.67
C ARG A 157 3.32 56.01 73.95
N GLU A 158 2.67 55.08 74.63
CA GLU A 158 2.17 53.83 74.04
C GLU A 158 1.02 54.08 73.07
N TYR A 159 0.12 55.00 73.43
CA TYR A 159 -0.97 55.45 72.57
C TYR A 159 -0.42 56.11 71.30
N ALA A 160 0.59 56.99 71.41
CA ALA A 160 1.26 57.57 70.25
C ALA A 160 1.94 56.51 69.37
N LYS A 161 2.60 55.50 69.97
CA LYS A 161 3.15 54.36 69.21
C LYS A 161 2.05 53.59 68.50
N HIS A 162 0.93 53.34 69.16
CA HIS A 162 -0.20 52.63 68.59
C HIS A 162 -0.85 53.42 67.45
N GLN A 163 -1.06 54.72 67.62
CA GLN A 163 -1.54 55.60 66.55
C GLN A 163 -0.62 55.58 65.33
N ASN A 164 0.70 55.67 65.53
CA ASN A 164 1.67 55.53 64.44
C ASN A 164 1.60 54.16 63.77
N GLN A 165 1.42 53.07 64.53
CA GLN A 165 1.21 51.73 63.97
C GLN A 165 -0.08 51.64 63.15
N VAL A 166 -1.18 52.25 63.62
CA VAL A 166 -2.46 52.28 62.89
C VAL A 166 -2.30 53.07 61.58
N ILE A 167 -1.62 54.22 61.59
CA ILE A 167 -1.35 55.01 60.39
C ILE A 167 -0.52 54.20 59.38
N VAL A 168 0.54 53.53 59.84
CA VAL A 168 1.35 52.65 58.98
C VAL A 168 0.51 51.49 58.42
N MET A 169 -0.34 50.87 59.25
CA MET A 169 -1.20 49.78 58.81
C MET A 169 -2.22 50.26 57.77
N GLN A 170 -2.78 51.47 57.95
CA GLN A 170 -3.68 52.09 56.98
C GLN A 170 -2.98 52.34 55.63
N ASP A 171 -1.74 52.87 55.64
CA ASP A 171 -0.94 53.06 54.42
C ASP A 171 -0.60 51.73 53.72
N ILE A 172 -0.29 50.69 54.49
CA ILE A 172 -0.11 49.35 53.94
C ILE A 172 -1.42 48.86 53.30
N THR A 173 -2.56 48.96 54.00
CA THR A 173 -3.84 48.52 53.44
C THR A 173 -4.26 49.30 52.20
N SER A 174 -3.98 50.60 52.11
CA SER A 174 -4.29 51.40 50.92
C SER A 174 -3.40 51.02 49.73
N LYS A 175 -2.11 50.74 49.96
CA LYS A 175 -1.19 50.20 48.96
C LYS A 175 -1.65 48.84 48.45
N TRP A 176 -1.93 47.90 49.35
CA TRP A 176 -2.45 46.58 48.99
C TRP A 176 -3.78 46.65 48.24
N ALA A 177 -4.67 47.57 48.60
CA ALA A 177 -5.93 47.79 47.88
C ALA A 177 -5.66 48.25 46.44
N THR A 178 -4.71 49.17 46.24
CA THR A 178 -4.32 49.67 44.92
C THR A 178 -3.67 48.57 44.08
N GLU A 179 -2.72 47.82 44.64
CA GLU A 179 -2.08 46.68 43.97
C GLU A 179 -3.09 45.60 43.59
N THR A 180 -4.02 45.28 44.49
CA THR A 180 -5.09 44.31 44.22
C THR A 180 -5.98 44.77 43.08
N GLN A 181 -6.31 46.07 43.03
CA GLN A 181 -7.10 46.64 41.94
C GLN A 181 -6.35 46.57 40.60
N GLN A 182 -5.06 46.95 40.58
CA GLN A 182 -4.22 46.84 39.38
C GLN A 182 -4.15 45.40 38.87
N HIS A 183 -3.87 44.45 39.76
CA HIS A 183 -3.79 43.04 39.39
C HIS A 183 -5.15 42.46 38.94
N ASN A 184 -6.27 42.95 39.49
CA ASN A 184 -7.59 42.57 38.99
C ASN A 184 -7.85 43.09 37.58
N VAL A 185 -7.42 44.31 37.26
CA VAL A 185 -7.49 44.86 35.89
C VAL A 185 -6.62 44.03 34.94
N GLU A 186 -5.37 43.75 35.31
CA GLU A 186 -4.48 42.90 34.51
C GLU A 186 -5.05 41.50 34.28
N ARG A 187 -5.72 40.91 35.27
CA ARG A 187 -6.40 39.61 35.11
C ARG A 187 -7.58 39.69 34.15
N GLN A 188 -8.34 40.78 34.18
CA GLN A 188 -9.44 40.99 33.25
C GLN A 188 -8.90 41.14 31.82
N ASP A 189 -7.85 41.94 31.63
CA ASP A 189 -7.22 42.12 30.33
C ASP A 189 -6.64 40.81 29.80
N MET A 190 -5.90 40.05 30.62
CA MET A 190 -5.42 38.72 30.25
C MET A 190 -6.56 37.74 29.94
N SER A 191 -7.69 37.84 30.63
CA SER A 191 -8.85 36.99 30.34
C SER A 191 -9.49 37.32 29.00
N ALA A 192 -9.63 38.62 28.70
CA ALA A 192 -10.17 39.11 27.43
C ALA A 192 -9.25 38.73 26.26
N GLU A 193 -7.93 38.86 26.43
CA GLU A 193 -6.95 38.43 25.43
C GLU A 193 -7.02 36.92 25.17
N ARG A 194 -7.13 36.10 26.22
CA ARG A 194 -7.29 34.64 26.08
C ARG A 194 -8.58 34.27 25.35
N GLU A 195 -9.67 35.00 25.59
CA GLU A 195 -10.93 34.79 24.88
C GLU A 195 -10.81 35.16 23.41
N ALA A 196 -10.16 36.28 23.08
CA ALA A 196 -9.88 36.67 21.71
C ALA A 196 -9.05 35.61 20.97
N LEU A 197 -7.95 35.15 21.58
CA LEU A 197 -7.12 34.07 21.04
C LEU A 197 -7.89 32.73 20.90
N ARG A 198 -8.84 32.44 21.80
CA ARG A 198 -9.70 31.25 21.68
C ARG A 198 -10.62 31.35 20.47
N LYS A 199 -11.19 32.52 20.21
CA LYS A 199 -12.05 32.77 19.05
C LYS A 199 -11.25 32.63 17.75
N GLU A 200 -10.10 33.29 17.68
CA GLU A 200 -9.21 33.22 16.52
C GLU A 200 -8.76 31.77 16.22
N ARG A 201 -8.36 31.01 17.25
CA ARG A 201 -8.03 29.59 17.08
C ARG A 201 -9.22 28.74 16.66
N ALA A 202 -10.43 29.08 17.10
CA ALA A 202 -11.64 28.36 16.70
C ALA A 202 -11.97 28.63 15.23
N GLU A 203 -11.86 29.89 14.78
CA GLU A 203 -12.03 30.28 13.37
C GLU A 203 -10.99 29.60 12.48
N TRP A 204 -9.72 29.62 12.88
CA TRP A 204 -8.65 28.96 12.13
C TRP A 204 -8.86 27.44 12.01
N LYS A 205 -9.34 26.80 13.09
CA LYS A 205 -9.71 25.37 13.06
C LYS A 205 -10.87 25.08 12.11
N ALA A 206 -11.90 25.93 12.12
CA ALA A 206 -13.05 25.77 11.23
C ALA A 206 -12.63 25.94 9.76
N GLU A 207 -11.79 26.93 9.46
CA GLU A 207 -11.25 27.15 8.11
C GLU A 207 -10.36 25.99 7.66
N ALA A 208 -9.53 25.44 8.57
CA ALA A 208 -8.70 24.27 8.29
C ALA A 208 -9.55 23.02 7.98
N GLN A 209 -10.63 22.79 8.74
CA GLN A 209 -11.57 21.69 8.50
C GLN A 209 -12.30 21.85 7.17
N GLU A 210 -12.71 23.06 6.80
CA GLU A 210 -13.35 23.30 5.51
C GLU A 210 -12.38 23.06 4.35
N ARG A 211 -11.12 23.52 4.48
CA ARG A 211 -10.06 23.20 3.50
C ARG A 211 -9.87 21.70 3.36
N GLU A 212 -9.76 20.96 4.47
CA GLU A 212 -9.63 19.50 4.46
C GLU A 212 -10.82 18.82 3.77
N ARG A 213 -12.05 19.28 4.04
CA ARG A 213 -13.26 18.76 3.39
C ARG A 213 -13.22 18.97 1.87
N LEU A 214 -12.85 20.16 1.42
CA LEU A 214 -12.73 20.50 0.00
C LEU A 214 -11.61 19.71 -0.68
N GLU A 215 -10.48 19.50 -0.01
CA GLU A 215 -9.39 18.67 -0.52
C GLU A 215 -9.80 17.20 -0.69
N ILE A 216 -10.53 16.64 0.27
CA ILE A 216 -11.06 15.28 0.18
C ILE A 216 -12.05 15.15 -0.98
N GLU A 217 -12.95 16.13 -1.14
CA GLU A 217 -13.92 16.16 -2.24
C GLU A 217 -13.21 16.28 -3.61
N ALA A 218 -12.20 17.14 -3.72
CA ALA A 218 -11.40 17.30 -4.92
C ALA A 218 -10.67 16.00 -5.31
N LYS A 219 -10.02 15.33 -4.33
CA LYS A 219 -9.37 14.03 -4.55
C LYS A 219 -10.36 12.95 -4.98
N LYS A 220 -11.56 12.95 -4.40
CA LYS A 220 -12.63 12.01 -4.76
C LYS A 220 -13.07 12.22 -6.21
N LEU A 221 -13.24 13.48 -6.63
CA LEU A 221 -13.61 13.83 -8.00
C LEU A 221 -12.50 13.45 -9.01
N GLU A 222 -11.24 13.69 -8.65
CA GLU A 222 -10.08 13.30 -9.47
C GLU A 222 -10.01 11.77 -9.66
N LEU A 223 -10.19 11.01 -8.58
CA LEU A 223 -10.20 9.55 -8.62
C LEU A 223 -11.35 9.00 -9.47
N GLU A 224 -12.54 9.60 -9.36
CA GLU A 224 -13.68 9.23 -10.19
C GLU A 224 -13.43 9.51 -11.68
N LYS A 225 -12.83 10.66 -11.99
CA LYS A 225 -12.46 11.00 -13.37
C LYS A 225 -11.47 9.99 -13.93
N ARG A 226 -10.45 9.62 -13.16
CA ARG A 226 -9.45 8.60 -13.55
C ARG A 226 -10.10 7.23 -13.77
N ARG A 227 -11.05 6.83 -12.93
CA ARG A 227 -11.80 5.57 -13.11
C ARG A 227 -12.57 5.57 -14.44
N ARG A 228 -13.26 6.66 -14.77
CA ARG A 228 -13.99 6.78 -16.05
C ARG A 228 -13.07 6.88 -17.27
N GLU A 229 -11.85 7.37 -17.10
CA GLU A 229 -10.83 7.35 -18.16
C GLU A 229 -10.36 5.92 -18.41
N LEU A 230 -10.00 5.17 -17.35
CA LEU A 230 -9.61 3.77 -17.46
C LEU A 230 -10.72 2.89 -18.05
N GLU A 231 -11.98 3.08 -17.62
CA GLU A 231 -13.13 2.34 -18.17
C GLU A 231 -13.32 2.59 -19.67
N ARG A 232 -13.13 3.84 -20.13
CA ARG A 232 -13.18 4.18 -21.56
C ARG A 232 -12.02 3.55 -22.33
N GLU A 233 -10.81 3.55 -21.77
CA GLU A 233 -9.66 2.89 -22.38
C GLU A 233 -9.88 1.37 -22.50
N GLU A 234 -10.40 0.73 -21.44
CA GLU A 234 -10.76 -0.70 -21.45
C GLU A 234 -11.86 -1.01 -22.47
N GLU A 235 -12.91 -0.19 -22.57
CA GLU A 235 -13.97 -0.36 -23.58
C GLU A 235 -13.41 -0.19 -25.00
N GLU A 236 -12.53 0.79 -25.23
CA GLU A 236 -11.89 0.97 -26.52
C GLU A 236 -10.96 -0.20 -26.88
N GLU A 237 -10.20 -0.73 -25.92
CA GLU A 237 -9.39 -1.93 -26.12
C GLU A 237 -10.27 -3.15 -26.40
N ALA A 238 -11.37 -3.33 -25.65
CA ALA A 238 -12.32 -4.41 -25.87
C ALA A 238 -12.96 -4.32 -27.26
N ARG A 239 -13.33 -3.11 -27.71
CA ARG A 239 -13.86 -2.87 -29.06
C ARG A 239 -12.83 -3.17 -30.13
N LYS A 240 -11.57 -2.78 -29.94
CA LYS A 240 -10.45 -3.12 -30.84
C LYS A 240 -10.24 -4.64 -30.89
N LYS A 241 -10.37 -5.34 -29.76
CA LYS A 241 -10.26 -6.81 -29.67
C LYS A 241 -11.41 -7.55 -30.33
N ALA A 242 -12.65 -7.11 -30.16
CA ALA A 242 -13.84 -7.77 -30.69
C ALA A 242 -13.89 -7.84 -32.23
N GLY A 243 -13.18 -6.94 -32.93
CA GLY A 243 -13.08 -6.98 -34.39
C GLY A 243 -12.12 -8.03 -34.92
N MET A 244 -11.09 -8.39 -34.13
CA MET A 244 -10.02 -9.29 -34.54
C MET A 244 -10.49 -10.74 -34.49
N ARG A 245 -10.30 -11.47 -35.59
CA ARG A 245 -10.61 -12.89 -35.67
C ARG A 245 -9.61 -13.59 -36.58
N TRP A 246 -9.29 -14.83 -36.25
CA TRP A 246 -8.59 -15.71 -37.17
C TRP A 246 -9.50 -16.08 -38.33
N GLN A 247 -8.93 -16.17 -39.54
CA GLN A 247 -9.55 -16.92 -40.62
C GLN A 247 -9.68 -18.40 -40.22
N ASP A 248 -10.45 -19.19 -40.97
CA ASP A 248 -10.56 -20.62 -40.73
C ASP A 248 -9.17 -21.27 -40.80
N PRO A 249 -8.66 -21.84 -39.68
CA PRO A 249 -7.33 -22.42 -39.66
C PRO A 249 -7.21 -23.56 -40.65
N ARG A 250 -6.20 -23.46 -41.52
CA ARG A 250 -5.97 -24.45 -42.57
C ARG A 250 -4.96 -25.50 -42.06
N PRO A 251 -5.32 -26.79 -42.09
CA PRO A 251 -4.35 -27.84 -41.83
C PRO A 251 -3.28 -27.85 -42.93
N ASP A 252 -2.04 -28.06 -42.54
CA ASP A 252 -0.97 -28.36 -43.48
C ASP A 252 -1.24 -29.69 -44.21
N GLU A 253 -0.73 -29.78 -45.43
CA GLU A 253 -0.88 -30.98 -46.28
C GLU A 253 -0.20 -32.21 -45.68
N HIS A 254 0.88 -32.01 -44.93
CA HIS A 254 1.71 -33.07 -44.35
C HIS A 254 1.62 -33.11 -42.82
N CYS A 255 1.76 -34.31 -42.27
CA CYS A 255 1.84 -34.55 -40.84
C CYS A 255 3.26 -34.25 -40.33
N LEU A 256 3.36 -33.66 -39.13
CA LEU A 256 4.66 -33.38 -38.52
C LEU A 256 5.26 -34.63 -37.87
N ARG A 257 4.40 -35.45 -37.26
CA ARG A 257 4.68 -36.72 -36.60
C ARG A 257 3.36 -37.45 -36.30
N TYR A 258 3.40 -38.64 -35.71
CA TYR A 258 2.21 -39.40 -35.35
C TYR A 258 1.20 -38.55 -34.56
N GLY A 259 -0.04 -38.53 -35.03
CA GLY A 259 -1.15 -37.80 -34.43
C GLY A 259 -0.96 -36.29 -34.37
N THR A 260 0.08 -35.72 -35.02
CA THR A 260 0.40 -34.29 -34.93
C THR A 260 0.40 -33.61 -36.29
N ARG A 261 -0.37 -32.52 -36.42
CA ARG A 261 -0.44 -31.67 -37.61
C ARG A 261 -0.23 -30.20 -37.28
N ARG A 262 0.38 -29.47 -38.22
CA ARG A 262 0.47 -28.01 -38.18
C ARG A 262 -0.78 -27.37 -38.78
N TYR A 263 -1.29 -26.33 -38.15
CA TYR A 263 -2.33 -25.48 -38.69
C TYR A 263 -1.80 -24.07 -38.85
N THR A 264 -2.22 -23.38 -39.91
CA THR A 264 -1.89 -21.97 -40.14
C THR A 264 -3.15 -21.16 -40.41
N SER A 265 -3.18 -19.92 -39.94
CA SER A 265 -4.29 -19.00 -40.19
C SER A 265 -3.81 -17.57 -40.20
N ARG A 266 -4.47 -16.73 -40.99
CA ARG A 266 -4.23 -15.29 -41.03
C ARG A 266 -5.18 -14.55 -40.09
N LEU A 267 -4.67 -13.55 -39.38
CA LEU A 267 -5.47 -12.68 -38.53
C LEU A 267 -6.12 -11.58 -39.36
N ASP A 268 -7.44 -11.49 -39.33
CA ASP A 268 -8.22 -10.46 -40.03
C ASP A 268 -8.62 -9.31 -39.10
N ASN A 269 -8.94 -8.16 -39.73
CA ASN A 269 -9.48 -6.95 -39.09
C ASN A 269 -8.61 -6.38 -37.95
N MET A 270 -7.30 -6.53 -38.06
CA MET A 270 -6.36 -5.95 -37.10
C MET A 270 -6.40 -4.41 -37.17
N PRO A 271 -6.72 -3.70 -36.08
CA PRO A 271 -6.77 -2.24 -36.08
C PRO A 271 -5.40 -1.62 -36.40
N GLU A 272 -5.41 -0.51 -37.13
CA GLU A 272 -4.18 0.25 -37.40
C GLU A 272 -3.55 0.75 -36.09
N GLY A 273 -2.22 0.63 -35.97
CA GLY A 273 -1.47 1.01 -34.78
C GLY A 273 -1.54 0.01 -33.61
N TYR A 274 -2.32 -1.07 -33.70
CA TYR A 274 -2.29 -2.14 -32.70
C TYR A 274 -1.03 -3.01 -32.88
N SER A 275 -0.47 -3.48 -31.77
CA SER A 275 0.71 -4.35 -31.82
C SER A 275 0.36 -5.71 -32.43
N LYS A 276 0.94 -5.99 -33.60
CA LYS A 276 0.73 -7.22 -34.38
C LYS A 276 0.96 -8.50 -33.57
N PHE A 277 2.07 -8.55 -32.84
CA PHE A 277 2.43 -9.71 -32.02
C PHE A 277 1.52 -9.86 -30.80
N LYS A 278 1.14 -8.74 -30.16
CA LYS A 278 0.19 -8.76 -29.04
C LYS A 278 -1.17 -9.32 -29.49
N ALA A 279 -1.68 -8.85 -30.62
CA ALA A 279 -2.93 -9.35 -31.21
C ALA A 279 -2.84 -10.86 -31.53
N CYS A 280 -1.71 -11.30 -32.10
CA CYS A 280 -1.52 -12.71 -32.44
C CYS A 280 -1.59 -13.63 -31.22
N HIS A 281 -0.83 -13.33 -30.16
CA HIS A 281 -0.78 -14.21 -28.98
C HIS A 281 -2.06 -14.15 -28.13
N GLU A 282 -2.76 -13.02 -28.12
CA GLU A 282 -4.00 -12.86 -27.34
C GLU A 282 -5.24 -13.44 -28.07
N THR A 283 -5.24 -13.47 -29.40
CA THR A 283 -6.39 -13.97 -30.16
C THR A 283 -6.32 -15.49 -30.27
N GLN A 284 -7.38 -16.18 -29.86
CA GLN A 284 -7.44 -17.64 -29.92
C GLN A 284 -8.26 -18.12 -31.13
N ALA A 285 -7.87 -19.26 -31.71
CA ALA A 285 -8.56 -19.89 -32.83
C ALA A 285 -9.31 -21.15 -32.37
N TRP A 286 -10.43 -21.46 -33.01
CA TRP A 286 -11.19 -22.68 -32.77
C TRP A 286 -10.67 -23.80 -33.67
N ILE A 287 -9.98 -24.79 -33.10
CA ILE A 287 -9.39 -25.93 -33.82
C ILE A 287 -9.74 -27.23 -33.12
N ASN A 288 -10.34 -28.17 -33.85
CA ASN A 288 -10.78 -29.48 -33.34
C ASN A 288 -11.56 -29.37 -32.01
N GLY A 289 -12.56 -28.47 -31.98
CA GLY A 289 -13.44 -28.31 -30.81
C GLY A 289 -12.83 -27.59 -29.60
N LYS A 290 -11.61 -27.05 -29.71
CA LYS A 290 -10.94 -26.32 -28.63
C LYS A 290 -10.50 -24.93 -29.08
N LEU A 291 -10.55 -23.97 -28.15
CA LEU A 291 -10.09 -22.61 -28.36
C LEU A 291 -8.62 -22.50 -27.92
N LEU A 292 -7.70 -22.28 -28.86
CA LEU A 292 -6.25 -22.33 -28.60
C LEU A 292 -5.53 -21.05 -29.08
N PRO A 293 -4.58 -20.51 -28.30
CA PRO A 293 -3.67 -19.47 -28.79
C PRO A 293 -2.64 -20.08 -29.77
N PRO A 294 -2.12 -19.30 -30.73
CA PRO A 294 -1.07 -19.78 -31.63
C PRO A 294 0.23 -20.05 -30.87
N PHE A 295 0.94 -21.09 -31.30
CA PHE A 295 2.28 -21.44 -30.84
C PHE A 295 3.33 -20.46 -31.37
N GLN A 296 3.20 -20.05 -32.64
CA GLN A 296 4.09 -19.12 -33.31
C GLN A 296 3.31 -18.07 -34.10
N CYS A 297 3.88 -16.86 -34.19
CA CYS A 297 3.31 -15.70 -34.84
C CYS A 297 4.33 -15.10 -35.81
N ASP A 298 3.98 -15.04 -37.10
CA ASP A 298 4.84 -14.51 -38.16
C ASP A 298 4.18 -13.29 -38.83
N ASP A 299 4.92 -12.18 -38.95
CA ASP A 299 4.46 -10.99 -39.69
C ASP A 299 4.89 -11.11 -41.16
N GLN A 300 3.93 -11.40 -42.04
CA GLN A 300 4.14 -11.54 -43.49
C GLN A 300 4.11 -10.18 -44.22
N GLY A 301 4.24 -9.06 -43.47
CA GLY A 301 4.33 -7.71 -44.01
C GLY A 301 2.97 -7.08 -44.31
N VAL A 302 3.00 -5.96 -45.07
CA VAL A 302 1.84 -5.08 -45.29
C VAL A 302 0.66 -5.80 -45.96
N TRP A 303 0.95 -6.70 -46.90
CA TRP A 303 -0.08 -7.41 -47.67
C TRP A 303 -0.42 -8.80 -47.08
N GLY A 304 0.54 -9.42 -46.41
CA GLY A 304 0.40 -10.76 -45.83
C GLY A 304 -0.29 -10.78 -44.47
N GLY A 305 -0.22 -9.68 -43.72
CA GLY A 305 -0.78 -9.61 -42.37
C GLY A 305 -0.02 -10.50 -41.38
N VAL A 306 -0.67 -10.84 -40.28
CA VAL A 306 -0.10 -11.69 -39.24
C VAL A 306 -0.61 -13.11 -39.42
N VAL A 307 0.28 -14.09 -39.44
CA VAL A 307 -0.04 -15.51 -39.54
C VAL A 307 0.26 -16.19 -38.21
N GLY A 308 -0.75 -16.84 -37.64
CA GLY A 308 -0.62 -17.72 -36.50
C GLY A 308 -0.37 -19.15 -36.94
N THR A 309 0.45 -19.87 -36.18
CA THR A 309 0.73 -21.30 -36.38
C THR A 309 0.40 -22.07 -35.10
N TRP A 310 -0.31 -23.19 -35.24
CA TRP A 310 -0.62 -24.12 -34.16
C TRP A 310 -0.04 -25.49 -34.47
N ILE A 311 0.42 -26.21 -33.44
CA ILE A 311 0.84 -27.60 -33.53
C ILE A 311 -0.17 -28.40 -32.70
N ILE A 312 -0.99 -29.20 -33.38
CA ILE A 312 -2.09 -29.94 -32.78
C ILE A 312 -1.72 -31.41 -32.77
N ASP A 313 -1.70 -32.03 -31.58
CA ASP A 313 -1.32 -33.42 -31.35
C ASP A 313 -2.49 -34.31 -30.89
N TYR A 314 -3.72 -33.84 -31.08
CA TYR A 314 -4.95 -34.56 -30.71
C TYR A 314 -5.98 -34.51 -31.84
N GLU A 315 -6.79 -35.58 -31.93
CA GLU A 315 -7.90 -35.71 -32.89
C GLU A 315 -7.49 -35.57 -34.37
N GLU A 316 -6.20 -35.69 -34.69
CA GLU A 316 -5.67 -35.70 -36.05
C GLU A 316 -5.71 -37.10 -36.67
N GLY A 317 -6.92 -37.61 -36.91
CA GLY A 317 -7.12 -38.98 -37.44
C GLY A 317 -6.36 -39.27 -38.74
N LYS A 318 -6.14 -38.24 -39.57
CA LYS A 318 -5.35 -38.37 -40.81
C LYS A 318 -3.84 -38.50 -40.61
N CYS A 319 -3.33 -38.17 -39.42
CA CYS A 319 -1.92 -38.30 -39.05
C CYS A 319 -1.66 -39.55 -38.19
N ASN A 320 -2.62 -40.45 -38.10
CA ASN A 320 -2.47 -41.70 -37.37
C ASN A 320 -1.94 -42.79 -38.31
N THR A 321 -0.62 -42.93 -38.35
CA THR A 321 0.04 -44.11 -38.92
C THR A 321 -0.11 -45.31 -37.97
N PHE A 322 0.01 -46.53 -38.49
CA PHE A 322 -0.04 -47.73 -37.65
C PHE A 322 0.92 -48.79 -38.17
N TRP A 323 1.29 -49.71 -37.30
CA TRP A 323 2.16 -50.83 -37.63
C TRP A 323 1.34 -52.00 -38.16
N GLN A 324 1.81 -52.62 -39.24
CA GLN A 324 1.27 -53.88 -39.75
C GLN A 324 1.76 -55.06 -38.88
N ASP A 325 1.92 -56.24 -39.47
CA ASP A 325 2.36 -57.44 -38.78
C ASP A 325 3.80 -57.31 -38.29
N PHE A 326 3.99 -57.56 -36.98
CA PHE A 326 5.30 -57.64 -36.37
C PHE A 326 5.99 -58.96 -36.75
N LYS A 327 7.12 -58.86 -37.44
CA LYS A 327 7.95 -59.96 -37.89
C LYS A 327 9.15 -60.11 -36.96
N ASP A 328 9.23 -61.26 -36.31
CA ASP A 328 10.40 -61.66 -35.55
C ASP A 328 11.54 -62.05 -36.50
N LYS A 329 12.68 -61.37 -36.38
CA LYS A 329 13.90 -61.63 -37.15
C LYS A 329 14.92 -62.47 -36.37
N GLY A 330 14.57 -62.92 -35.17
CA GLY A 330 15.42 -63.67 -34.28
C GLY A 330 16.41 -62.79 -33.52
N CYS A 331 17.42 -63.43 -32.93
CA CYS A 331 18.47 -62.76 -32.16
C CYS A 331 19.35 -61.89 -33.06
N THR A 332 19.72 -60.69 -32.62
CA THR A 332 20.57 -59.78 -33.40
C THR A 332 21.96 -60.37 -33.67
N THR A 333 22.56 -60.95 -32.63
CA THR A 333 23.83 -61.68 -32.63
C THR A 333 23.76 -62.74 -31.54
N GLN A 334 24.42 -63.89 -31.72
CA GLN A 334 24.51 -64.89 -30.66
C GLN A 334 25.16 -64.31 -29.41
N GLY A 335 24.54 -64.49 -28.24
CA GLY A 335 25.00 -63.91 -26.97
C GLY A 335 24.66 -62.43 -26.73
N SER A 336 23.91 -61.77 -27.61
CA SER A 336 23.53 -60.36 -27.41
C SER A 336 22.47 -60.16 -26.32
N GLY A 337 21.66 -61.20 -26.04
CA GLY A 337 20.45 -61.07 -25.24
C GLY A 337 19.35 -60.24 -25.89
N MET A 338 19.47 -59.87 -27.17
CA MET A 338 18.55 -58.98 -27.88
C MET A 338 17.91 -59.67 -29.08
N ARG A 339 16.59 -59.62 -29.18
CA ARG A 339 15.79 -60.06 -30.33
C ARG A 339 15.35 -58.87 -31.16
N ARG A 340 15.41 -59.01 -32.49
CA ARG A 340 15.03 -57.97 -33.45
C ARG A 340 13.63 -58.21 -33.97
N ILE A 341 12.75 -57.23 -33.80
CA ILE A 341 11.39 -57.23 -34.33
C ILE A 341 11.29 -56.13 -35.39
N GLU A 342 10.60 -56.41 -36.50
CA GLU A 342 10.36 -55.45 -37.57
C GLU A 342 8.87 -55.36 -37.93
N SER A 343 8.38 -54.18 -38.28
CA SER A 343 7.02 -54.02 -38.81
C SER A 343 6.98 -52.90 -39.85
N HIS A 344 6.10 -53.06 -40.85
CA HIS A 344 5.88 -52.07 -41.89
C HIS A 344 4.95 -50.96 -41.36
N LEU A 345 5.30 -49.70 -41.64
CA LEU A 345 4.48 -48.55 -41.28
C LEU A 345 3.44 -48.29 -42.36
N GLU A 346 2.17 -48.31 -41.99
CA GLU A 346 1.02 -48.10 -42.87
C GLU A 346 0.38 -46.73 -42.65
N ASN A 347 -0.45 -46.31 -43.62
CA ASN A 347 -1.17 -45.04 -43.63
C ASN A 347 -0.25 -43.79 -43.63
N LEU A 348 0.93 -43.91 -44.26
CA LEU A 348 1.82 -42.78 -44.49
C LEU A 348 1.35 -41.98 -45.72
N SER A 349 1.07 -40.68 -45.56
CA SER A 349 0.64 -39.86 -46.70
C SER A 349 1.83 -39.50 -47.59
N ALA A 350 1.56 -39.29 -48.89
CA ALA A 350 2.59 -38.83 -49.81
C ALA A 350 3.15 -37.47 -49.37
N GLY A 351 4.46 -37.40 -49.15
CA GLY A 351 5.16 -36.20 -48.70
C GLY A 351 5.35 -36.06 -47.19
N ASP A 352 4.76 -36.94 -46.37
CA ASP A 352 5.07 -37.00 -44.95
C ASP A 352 6.53 -37.41 -44.71
N ASP A 353 7.16 -36.90 -43.64
CA ASP A 353 8.46 -37.38 -43.20
C ASP A 353 8.33 -38.77 -42.56
N GLY A 354 8.51 -39.80 -43.38
CA GLY A 354 8.42 -41.19 -42.96
C GLY A 354 9.32 -41.53 -41.77
N THR A 355 10.46 -40.86 -41.61
CA THR A 355 11.36 -41.08 -40.46
C THR A 355 10.76 -40.52 -39.16
N LYS A 356 10.15 -39.32 -39.24
CA LYS A 356 9.44 -38.72 -38.09
C LYS A 356 8.21 -39.52 -37.71
N MET A 357 7.44 -40.00 -38.69
CA MET A 357 6.29 -40.85 -38.43
C MET A 357 6.73 -42.17 -37.78
N CYS A 358 7.76 -42.84 -38.32
CA CYS A 358 8.27 -44.10 -37.78
C CYS A 358 8.78 -44.00 -36.33
N THR A 359 9.50 -42.93 -35.99
CA THR A 359 10.03 -42.74 -34.62
C THR A 359 8.99 -42.26 -33.61
N SER A 360 7.79 -41.87 -34.04
CA SER A 360 6.73 -41.36 -33.16
C SER A 360 5.45 -42.20 -33.15
N THR A 361 5.34 -43.20 -34.03
CA THR A 361 4.17 -44.08 -34.08
C THR A 361 4.25 -45.11 -32.97
N PRO A 362 3.32 -45.11 -32.00
CA PRO A 362 3.38 -46.05 -30.89
C PRO A 362 3.17 -47.49 -31.38
N ALA A 363 3.83 -48.43 -30.73
CA ALA A 363 3.72 -49.86 -31.00
C ALA A 363 3.38 -50.61 -29.72
N GLU A 364 2.54 -51.63 -29.82
CA GLU A 364 2.23 -52.52 -28.71
C GLU A 364 2.27 -53.97 -29.19
N PHE A 365 3.20 -54.75 -28.66
CA PHE A 365 3.38 -56.16 -28.97
C PHE A 365 4.11 -56.89 -27.83
N HIS A 366 3.87 -58.19 -27.66
CA HIS A 366 4.39 -58.98 -26.53
C HIS A 366 4.10 -58.39 -25.13
N GLY A 367 3.01 -57.63 -24.97
CA GLY A 367 2.68 -56.94 -23.72
C GLY A 367 3.60 -55.76 -23.38
N LEU A 368 4.45 -55.34 -24.32
CA LEU A 368 5.31 -54.17 -24.21
C LEU A 368 4.73 -53.04 -25.05
N ARG A 369 4.80 -51.81 -24.51
CA ARG A 369 4.39 -50.59 -25.20
C ARG A 369 5.63 -49.75 -25.51
N PHE A 370 5.72 -49.28 -26.74
CA PHE A 370 6.78 -48.39 -27.22
C PHE A 370 6.15 -47.12 -27.78
N ASP A 371 6.76 -45.97 -27.51
CA ASP A 371 6.32 -44.68 -28.07
C ASP A 371 6.72 -44.50 -29.55
N GLY A 372 7.62 -45.36 -30.05
CA GLY A 372 8.14 -45.33 -31.41
C GLY A 372 9.09 -46.49 -31.71
N ALA A 373 9.54 -46.60 -32.95
CA ALA A 373 10.59 -47.55 -33.32
C ALA A 373 11.98 -47.11 -32.81
N HIS A 374 12.83 -48.07 -32.42
CA HIS A 374 14.22 -47.78 -32.04
C HIS A 374 15.06 -47.36 -33.25
N ALA A 375 14.76 -47.92 -34.43
CA ALA A 375 15.37 -47.53 -35.68
C ALA A 375 14.35 -47.61 -36.83
N CYS A 376 14.58 -46.83 -37.88
CA CYS A 376 13.71 -46.73 -39.05
C CYS A 376 14.51 -47.06 -40.31
N ILE A 377 13.98 -47.96 -41.13
CA ILE A 377 14.58 -48.36 -42.42
C ILE A 377 13.66 -47.90 -43.53
N HIS A 378 14.17 -47.04 -44.41
CA HIS A 378 13.43 -46.56 -45.58
C HIS A 378 13.87 -47.32 -46.84
N THR A 379 12.93 -47.99 -47.50
CA THR A 379 13.18 -48.68 -48.76
C THR A 379 12.32 -48.07 -49.85
N VAL A 380 12.91 -47.66 -50.97
CA VAL A 380 12.23 -46.93 -52.06
C VAL A 380 10.95 -47.62 -52.56
N LEU A 381 10.93 -48.95 -52.61
CA LEU A 381 9.79 -49.74 -53.09
C LEU A 381 8.91 -50.34 -51.98
N ALA A 382 9.43 -50.41 -50.75
CA ALA A 382 8.80 -51.17 -49.67
C ALA A 382 8.42 -50.30 -48.46
N GLY A 383 8.41 -48.97 -48.63
CA GLY A 383 7.98 -48.03 -47.60
C GLY A 383 8.95 -47.91 -46.42
N VAL A 384 8.39 -47.59 -45.26
CA VAL A 384 9.13 -47.37 -44.02
C VAL A 384 8.91 -48.54 -43.07
N TRP A 385 9.99 -49.07 -42.53
CA TRP A 385 9.96 -50.16 -41.56
C TRP A 385 10.49 -49.68 -40.21
N GLY A 386 9.74 -49.97 -39.16
CA GLY A 386 10.19 -49.81 -37.78
C GLY A 386 10.96 -51.05 -37.34
N VAL A 387 12.02 -50.82 -36.55
CA VAL A 387 12.83 -51.88 -35.94
C VAL A 387 12.88 -51.66 -34.43
N TRP A 388 12.60 -52.72 -33.68
CA TRP A 388 12.73 -52.76 -32.23
C TRP A 388 13.74 -53.82 -31.82
N PHE A 389 14.40 -53.55 -30.71
CA PHE A 389 15.33 -54.47 -30.06
C PHE A 389 14.79 -54.74 -28.66
N ILE A 390 14.34 -55.96 -28.43
CA ILE A 390 13.77 -56.38 -27.13
C ILE A 390 14.73 -57.34 -26.44
N GLU A 391 14.83 -57.23 -25.13
CA GLU A 391 15.60 -58.18 -24.33
C GLU A 391 14.91 -59.53 -24.34
N ASP A 392 15.66 -60.58 -24.66
CA ASP A 392 15.19 -61.95 -24.68
C ASP A 392 16.27 -62.89 -24.13
N GLY A 393 15.97 -63.53 -23.00
CA GLY A 393 16.86 -64.47 -22.33
C GLY A 393 17.19 -65.72 -23.15
N SER A 394 16.45 -66.00 -24.24
CA SER A 394 16.76 -67.07 -25.19
C SER A 394 17.88 -66.70 -26.18
N CYS A 395 18.23 -65.42 -26.31
CA CYS A 395 19.28 -64.92 -27.21
C CYS A 395 20.68 -64.90 -26.58
N LYS A 396 21.02 -65.96 -25.83
CA LYS A 396 22.31 -66.11 -25.12
C LYS A 396 23.38 -66.83 -25.92
#